data_AF-A0A8J9X1E5-F1
#
_entry.id   AF-A0A8J9X1E5-F1
#
_cell.length_a   1.000
_cell.length_b   1.000
_cell.length_c   1.000
_cell.angle_alpha   90.00
_cell.angle_beta   90.00
_cell.angle_gamma   90.00
#
_symmetry.space_group_name_H-M   'P 1'
#
loop_
_entity.id
_entity.type
_entity.pdbx_description
1 polymer ?
#
loop_
_entity_poly.entity_id
_entity_poly.type
_entity_poly.pdbx_seq_one_letter_code
_entity_poly.pdbx_strand_id
1 'polypeptide(L)'
;GFQLAQKGAKANYPVVMMPGFVTSGLEVWGGKECARSHFRQRLWAAIGGARSFLTDRECWKEHMMLSLKTGVDPTDIRLRAAQGFEAADYFMANYWVFGKASHMLL
;
A
#
# COMPACT_ATOMS: atom_id res chain seq x y z
N GLY A 1 8.57 -18.18 -6.38
CA GLY A 1 9.14 -18.33 -7.72
C GLY A 1 10.41 -19.13 -7.60
N PHE A 2 11.33 -18.64 -6.78
CA PHE A 2 12.60 -19.28 -6.47
C PHE A 2 12.46 -20.74 -5.99
N GLN A 3 11.54 -21.01 -5.07
CA GLN A 3 11.28 -22.36 -4.55
C GLN A 3 10.76 -23.33 -5.63
N LEU A 4 9.93 -22.86 -6.56
CA LEU A 4 9.42 -23.67 -7.67
C LEU A 4 10.49 -23.91 -8.73
N ALA A 5 11.32 -22.90 -9.01
CA ALA A 5 12.47 -23.02 -9.90
C ALA A 5 13.47 -24.07 -9.40
N GLN A 6 13.75 -24.11 -8.09
CA GLN A 6 14.59 -25.17 -7.49
C GLN A 6 14.01 -26.58 -7.66
N LYS A 7 12.68 -26.70 -7.74
CA LYS A 7 11.97 -27.96 -8.01
C LYS A 7 11.88 -28.29 -9.51
N GLY A 8 12.58 -27.54 -10.37
CA GLY A 8 12.61 -27.76 -11.82
C GLY A 8 11.42 -27.17 -12.59
N ALA A 9 10.56 -26.39 -11.93
CA ALA A 9 9.47 -25.71 -12.62
C ALA A 9 10.02 -24.60 -13.53
N LYS A 10 9.41 -24.45 -14.71
CA LYS A 10 9.71 -23.37 -15.66
C LYS A 10 8.51 -22.45 -15.83
N ALA A 11 8.77 -21.15 -15.99
CA ALA A 11 7.73 -20.19 -16.31
C ALA A 11 7.30 -20.37 -17.78
N ASN A 12 6.00 -20.63 -17.98
CA ASN A 12 5.44 -20.79 -19.34
C ASN A 12 4.87 -19.46 -19.86
N TYR A 13 4.31 -18.64 -18.97
CA TYR A 13 3.63 -17.40 -19.33
C TYR A 13 4.01 -16.28 -18.36
N PRO A 14 4.18 -15.04 -18.85
CA PRO A 14 4.33 -13.88 -17.98
C PRO A 14 3.01 -13.62 -17.24
N VAL A 15 3.11 -13.26 -15.96
CA VAL A 15 1.96 -12.92 -15.12
C VAL A 15 2.12 -11.49 -14.63
N VAL A 16 1.08 -10.66 -14.81
CA VAL A 16 1.02 -9.31 -14.26
C VAL A 16 -0.03 -9.30 -13.16
N MET A 17 0.36 -8.86 -11.96
CA MET A 17 -0.55 -8.70 -10.83
C MET A 17 -1.02 -7.24 -10.77
N MET A 18 -2.33 -7.04 -10.82
CA MET A 18 -2.96 -5.72 -10.70
C MET A 18 -3.89 -5.72 -9.49
N PRO A 19 -3.50 -5.08 -8.37
CA PRO A 19 -4.38 -4.99 -7.20
C PRO A 19 -5.60 -4.10 -7.49
N GLY A 20 -6.70 -4.37 -6.78
CA GLY A 20 -7.91 -3.56 -6.85
C GLY A 20 -7.82 -2.26 -6.03
N PHE A 21 -8.89 -1.46 -6.08
CA PHE A 21 -8.92 -0.06 -5.61
C PHE A 21 -8.73 0.13 -4.09
N VAL A 22 -8.99 -0.87 -3.25
CA VAL A 22 -8.71 -0.80 -1.80
C VAL A 22 -7.47 -1.55 -1.38
N THR A 23 -6.98 -2.48 -2.19
CA THR A 23 -6.08 -3.54 -1.74
C THR A 23 -4.59 -3.18 -1.80
N SER A 24 -4.26 -1.99 -2.30
CA SER A 24 -2.89 -1.50 -2.35
C SER A 24 -2.60 -0.56 -1.18
N GLY A 25 -1.47 -0.73 -0.51
CA GLY A 25 -1.00 0.21 0.52
C GLY A 25 -0.69 1.59 -0.05
N LEU A 26 -0.94 2.64 0.73
CA LEU A 26 -0.56 4.02 0.38
C LEU A 26 0.44 4.56 1.40
N GLU A 27 1.53 5.09 0.89
CA GLU A 27 2.65 5.63 1.66
C GLU A 27 2.73 7.14 1.57
N VAL A 28 3.21 7.77 2.65
CA VAL A 28 3.45 9.21 2.70
C VAL A 28 4.80 9.54 2.05
N TRP A 29 4.77 10.36 1.01
CA TRP A 29 5.95 10.89 0.30
C TRP A 29 6.10 12.41 0.43
N GLY A 30 5.09 13.06 1.01
CA GLY A 30 5.03 14.48 1.32
C GLY A 30 3.78 14.70 2.16
N GLY A 31 3.87 15.55 3.18
CA GLY A 31 2.77 15.75 4.11
C GLY A 31 3.03 16.91 5.05
N LYS A 32 1.97 17.28 5.76
CA LYS A 32 2.00 18.34 6.78
C LYS A 32 2.74 17.86 8.04
N GLU A 33 3.06 18.80 8.94
CA GLU A 33 3.82 18.49 10.16
C GLU A 33 3.19 17.36 10.99
N CYS A 34 1.86 17.27 11.03
CA CYS A 34 1.15 16.21 11.75
C CYS A 34 1.45 14.79 11.23
N ALA A 35 1.85 14.64 9.96
CA ALA A 35 2.19 13.36 9.34
C ALA A 35 3.70 13.14 9.21
N ARG A 36 4.54 14.01 9.79
CA ARG A 36 6.00 13.92 9.69
C ARG A 36 6.56 12.60 10.20
N SER A 37 5.98 12.07 11.29
CA SER A 37 6.32 10.75 11.85
C SER A 37 5.97 9.58 10.92
N HIS A 38 5.13 9.81 9.90
CA HIS A 38 4.66 8.82 8.95
C HIS A 38 5.37 8.89 7.59
N PHE A 39 6.42 9.72 7.44
CA PHE A 39 7.17 9.80 6.19
C PHE A 39 7.74 8.43 5.78
N ARG A 40 7.50 8.02 4.52
CA ARG A 40 7.81 6.70 3.96
C ARG A 40 7.18 5.52 4.70
N GLN A 41 6.11 5.76 5.47
CA GLN A 41 5.30 4.72 6.08
C GLN A 41 3.94 4.65 5.42
N ARG A 42 3.33 3.46 5.50
CA ARG A 42 1.97 3.21 5.01
C ARG A 42 0.94 3.86 5.93
N LEU A 43 0.21 4.84 5.40
CA LEU A 43 -0.91 5.50 6.06
C LEU A 43 -2.24 4.74 5.81
N TRP A 44 -2.31 3.99 4.71
CA TRP A 44 -3.40 3.08 4.37
C TRP A 44 -2.90 1.63 4.35
N ALA A 45 -3.76 0.70 4.74
CA ALA A 45 -3.47 -0.73 4.72
C ALA A 45 -2.26 -1.14 5.59
N ALA A 46 -2.08 -0.51 6.75
CA ALA A 46 -1.03 -0.84 7.71
C ALA A 46 -1.45 -0.55 9.15
N ILE A 47 -0.85 -1.28 10.11
CA ILE A 47 -1.14 -1.11 11.55
C ILE A 47 -0.82 0.31 12.01
N GLY A 48 0.30 0.88 11.54
CA GLY A 48 0.67 2.28 11.83
C GLY A 48 -0.36 3.28 11.31
N GLY A 49 -0.87 3.06 10.09
CA GLY A 49 -1.94 3.86 9.51
C GLY A 49 -3.27 3.72 10.26
N ALA A 50 -3.65 2.50 10.68
CA ALA A 50 -4.83 2.28 11.50
C ALA A 50 -4.76 2.98 12.85
N ARG A 51 -3.57 3.02 13.48
CA ARG A 51 -3.33 3.80 14.69
C ARG A 51 -3.52 5.30 14.43
N SER A 52 -2.92 5.83 13.37
CA SER A 52 -3.07 7.23 12.96
C SER A 52 -4.54 7.61 12.70
N PHE A 53 -5.31 6.72 12.07
CA PHE A 53 -6.75 6.90 11.91
C PHE A 53 -7.50 6.99 13.25
N LEU A 54 -7.07 6.27 14.29
CA LEU A 54 -7.73 6.31 15.59
C LEU A 54 -7.30 7.50 16.46
N THR A 55 -6.01 7.85 16.44
CA THR A 55 -5.43 8.89 17.30
C THR A 55 -5.48 10.29 16.67
N ASP A 56 -5.31 10.39 15.35
CA ASP A 56 -5.09 11.65 14.63
C ASP A 56 -6.00 11.74 13.39
N ARG A 57 -7.31 11.53 13.60
CA ARG A 57 -8.36 11.45 12.57
C ARG A 57 -8.30 12.57 11.53
N GLU A 58 -8.14 13.82 11.99
CA GLU A 58 -8.10 14.98 11.08
C GLU A 58 -6.85 14.97 10.21
N CYS A 59 -5.69 14.64 10.78
CA CYS A 59 -4.45 14.53 10.02
C CYS A 59 -4.56 13.41 8.97
N TRP A 60 -5.04 12.23 9.38
CA TRP A 60 -5.25 11.10 8.48
C TRP A 60 -6.21 11.45 7.34
N LYS A 61 -7.35 12.07 7.68
CA LYS A 61 -8.37 12.50 6.71
C LYS A 61 -7.79 13.50 5.72
N GLU A 62 -7.05 14.49 6.20
CA GLU A 62 -6.43 15.50 5.35
C GLU A 62 -5.46 14.91 4.33
N HIS A 63 -4.70 13.87 4.72
CA HIS A 63 -3.76 13.20 3.83
C HIS A 63 -4.45 12.22 2.85
N MET A 64 -5.58 11.63 3.23
CA MET A 64 -6.30 10.64 2.41
C MET A 64 -7.34 11.26 1.47
N MET A 65 -7.73 12.52 1.67
CA MET A 65 -8.69 13.21 0.82
C MET A 65 -8.05 13.69 -0.48
N LEU A 66 -8.82 13.65 -1.56
CA LEU A 66 -8.48 14.28 -2.83
C LEU A 66 -9.10 15.68 -2.93
N SER A 67 -8.47 16.55 -3.70
CA SER A 67 -9.02 17.86 -4.04
C SER A 67 -10.31 17.71 -4.85
N LEU A 68 -11.43 18.26 -4.37
CA LEU A 68 -12.73 18.18 -5.07
C LEU A 68 -12.73 18.84 -6.46
N LYS A 69 -11.83 19.81 -6.69
CA LYS A 69 -11.75 20.54 -7.97
C LYS A 69 -10.87 19.84 -8.99
N THR A 70 -9.76 19.24 -8.54
CA THR A 70 -8.70 18.72 -9.43
C THR A 70 -8.59 17.20 -9.43
N GLY A 71 -9.13 16.52 -8.41
CA GLY A 71 -9.05 15.07 -8.24
C GLY A 71 -7.66 14.56 -7.85
N VAL A 72 -6.69 15.44 -7.59
CA VAL A 72 -5.32 15.07 -7.18
C VAL A 72 -5.11 15.27 -5.68
N ASP A 73 -3.97 14.78 -5.18
CA ASP A 73 -3.51 15.06 -3.82
C ASP A 73 -3.54 16.58 -3.54
N PRO A 74 -3.98 17.01 -2.36
CA PRO A 74 -3.91 18.41 -1.94
C PRO A 74 -2.48 18.96 -1.95
N THR A 75 -2.35 20.29 -1.99
CA THR A 75 -1.04 20.95 -1.92
C THR A 75 -0.26 20.50 -0.68
N ASP A 76 1.06 20.29 -0.84
CA ASP A 76 2.00 19.81 0.18
C ASP A 76 1.76 18.38 0.69
N ILE A 77 0.77 17.66 0.13
CA ILE A 77 0.49 16.26 0.43
C ILE A 77 0.83 15.43 -0.80
N ARG A 78 1.47 14.29 -0.55
CA ARG A 78 1.83 13.34 -1.61
C ARG A 78 1.71 11.92 -1.08
N LEU A 79 0.64 11.23 -1.45
CA LEU A 79 0.47 9.80 -1.17
C LEU A 79 0.79 8.97 -2.41
N ARG A 80 1.57 7.90 -2.27
CA ARG A 80 1.91 7.03 -3.40
C ARG A 80 1.61 5.58 -3.05
N ALA A 81 1.31 4.79 -4.08
CA ALA A 81 1.21 3.35 -3.92
C ALA A 81 2.52 2.82 -3.32
N ALA A 82 2.39 1.98 -2.31
CA ALA A 82 3.50 1.20 -1.79
C ALA A 82 4.13 0.38 -2.92
N GLN A 83 5.41 0.08 -2.79
CA GLN A 83 6.17 -0.61 -3.83
C GLN A 83 6.32 -2.11 -3.54
N GLY A 84 6.49 -2.89 -4.60
CA GLY A 84 6.76 -4.33 -4.52
C GLY A 84 5.51 -5.19 -4.27
N PHE A 85 5.72 -6.50 -4.15
CA PHE A 85 4.65 -7.46 -3.88
C PHE A 85 3.99 -7.24 -2.51
N GLU A 86 4.75 -6.71 -1.55
CA GLU A 86 4.27 -6.33 -0.21
C GLU A 86 3.22 -5.21 -0.23
N ALA A 87 3.05 -4.52 -1.37
CA ALA A 87 2.00 -3.52 -1.51
C ALA A 87 0.61 -4.15 -1.69
N ALA A 88 0.53 -5.40 -2.16
CA ALA A 88 -0.70 -6.07 -2.60
C ALA A 88 -0.97 -7.41 -1.90
N ASP A 89 -0.08 -7.86 -1.02
CA ASP A 89 -0.17 -9.16 -0.34
C ASP A 89 -1.22 -9.17 0.78
N TYR A 90 -1.13 -8.21 1.70
CA TYR A 90 -1.94 -8.05 2.89
C TYR A 90 -2.49 -6.63 2.99
N PHE A 91 -3.81 -6.50 2.95
CA PHE A 91 -4.48 -5.21 3.09
C PHE A 91 -4.61 -4.79 4.57
N MET A 92 -4.92 -5.73 5.46
CA MET A 92 -4.94 -5.52 6.91
C MET A 92 -4.71 -6.87 7.57
N ALA A 93 -3.63 -7.03 8.34
CA ALA A 93 -3.25 -8.21 9.14
C ALA A 93 -3.73 -9.59 8.61
N ASN A 94 -5.02 -9.91 8.79
CA ASN A 94 -5.63 -11.19 8.44
C ASN A 94 -6.36 -11.25 7.08
N TYR A 95 -6.46 -10.15 6.33
CA TYR A 95 -7.05 -10.13 4.99
C TYR A 95 -5.96 -10.34 3.93
N TRP A 96 -5.68 -11.61 3.61
CA TRP A 96 -4.82 -11.99 2.49
C TRP A 96 -5.66 -11.86 1.21
N VAL A 97 -5.28 -10.94 0.32
CA VAL A 97 -5.89 -10.87 -1.01
C VAL A 97 -5.06 -11.69 -1.98
N PHE A 98 -3.76 -11.37 -2.04
CA PHE A 98 -2.80 -12.05 -2.91
C PHE A 98 -1.63 -12.69 -2.15
N GLY A 99 -1.62 -12.71 -0.82
CA GLY A 99 -0.51 -13.27 0.00
C GLY A 99 -0.04 -14.66 -0.42
N LYS A 100 -0.96 -15.59 -0.71
CA LYS A 100 -0.60 -16.94 -1.17
C LYS A 100 0.06 -16.95 -2.57
N ALA A 101 -0.46 -16.13 -3.48
CA ALA A 101 0.05 -16.05 -4.84
C ALA A 101 1.40 -15.31 -4.90
N SER A 102 1.55 -14.21 -4.16
CA SER A 102 2.80 -13.45 -4.04
C SER A 102 3.92 -14.30 -3.43
N HIS A 103 3.67 -15.03 -2.34
CA HIS A 103 4.66 -15.98 -1.77
C HIS A 103 5.02 -17.12 -2.71
N MET A 104 4.11 -17.53 -3.62
CA MET A 104 4.43 -18.52 -4.65
C MET A 104 5.25 -17.91 -5.79
N LEU A 105 5.13 -16.60 -6.05
CA LEU A 105 5.85 -15.88 -7.11
C LEU A 105 7.26 -15.42 -6.69
N LEU A 106 7.47 -15.11 -5.40
CA LEU A 106 8.80 -14.85 -4.79
C LEU A 106 9.58 -16.15 -4.58
#